data_AF-A0A1M6V1X7-F1
#
_entry.id   AF-A0A1M6V1X7-F1
#
_cell.length_a   1.000
_cell.length_b   1.000
_cell.length_c   1.000
_cell.angle_alpha   90.00
_cell.angle_beta   90.00
_cell.angle_gamma   90.00
#
_symmetry.space_group_name_H-M   'P 1'
#
loop_
_entity.id
_entity.type
_entity.pdbx_description
1 polymer ?
#
loop_
_entity_poly.entity_id
_entity_poly.type
_entity_poly.pdbx_seq_one_letter_code
_entity_poly.pdbx_strand_id
1 'polypeptide(L)'
;MRKQRNMTVAGIAIALVILLIIILSAVVRKFTPSNEHMALKDYYHVKGNNVQVVLQDTLYEKQGILKDGQVYLDYQTVADVFNKRFYWDSNENILSYTTPTEIIRAEIGNSYYNENNSQVKTDYQPVIIEDQTAYVALDFVKQYSDLNYTLYKDPSRVVIQYKWGDALGTKVKKKTQLRVKASIKSDILKNLKEGEELALVDTSEVTSGKFYKAMTVDGVIGYVKANHVVKPYYTEKKSSFKAPSYSHITQNGKVNLVWHQVTVADANNNLIPLLEDTKGVTCVSPTWFKLSDNKGGITSLASETYVERAHNLGVQVWALVDDFNRDVDKKKVLSSTSTRKKLVNELIAETIKYGIDGINIDFENIPKEAGEDYIQFIRELSVKCRSNGIVLSIDNYVPASYNSHYDWEEQGAVADYVIIMAYDEHHSNSEESGSVSSVGFVENALSEIIKSVPKERVVIGLPFYTRLWKEAKNDSGTVKITSEAYGMKAAENLLTDNGVTAKWDDKTGQYYGEFKKEGALFKIWLEEEDSFEAKLKAVANGDVAGIAGWKLGLEKHNIWNVIAKYIN
;
A
#
# COMPACT_ATOMS: atom_id res chain seq x y z
N MET A 1 44.27 -77.81 -35.49
CA MET A 1 44.40 -76.35 -35.31
C MET A 1 43.55 -75.49 -36.27
N ARG A 2 43.32 -75.86 -37.54
CA ARG A 2 42.58 -75.01 -38.52
C ARG A 2 41.05 -74.89 -38.26
N LYS A 3 40.42 -75.94 -37.73
CA LYS A 3 38.96 -75.98 -37.45
C LYS A 3 38.55 -75.13 -36.24
N GLN A 4 39.37 -75.13 -35.17
CA GLN A 4 39.17 -74.26 -33.99
C GLN A 4 39.34 -72.77 -34.33
N ARG A 5 40.29 -72.41 -35.21
CA ARG A 5 40.53 -71.02 -35.64
C ARG A 5 39.38 -70.43 -36.45
N ASN A 6 38.74 -71.24 -37.31
CA ASN A 6 37.58 -70.80 -38.09
C ASN A 6 36.32 -70.64 -37.20
N MET A 7 36.16 -71.47 -36.16
CA MET A 7 35.08 -71.29 -35.17
C MET A 7 35.27 -70.03 -34.31
N THR A 8 36.50 -69.68 -33.94
CA THR A 8 36.77 -68.44 -33.18
C THR A 8 36.54 -67.19 -34.03
N VAL A 9 36.97 -67.19 -35.29
CA VAL A 9 36.72 -66.07 -36.22
C VAL A 9 35.22 -65.90 -36.51
N ALA A 10 34.47 -67.00 -36.71
CA ALA A 10 33.02 -66.95 -36.88
C ALA A 10 32.30 -66.46 -35.62
N GLY A 11 32.74 -66.89 -34.42
CA GLY A 11 32.20 -66.42 -33.15
C GLY A 11 32.44 -64.93 -32.90
N ILE A 12 33.63 -64.41 -33.23
CA ILE A 12 33.95 -62.97 -33.14
C ILE A 12 33.11 -62.15 -34.12
N ALA A 13 32.92 -62.63 -35.36
CA ALA A 13 32.08 -61.95 -36.35
C ALA A 13 30.60 -61.88 -35.90
N ILE A 14 30.06 -62.96 -35.34
CA ILE A 14 28.71 -62.98 -34.78
C ILE A 14 28.60 -62.02 -33.58
N ALA A 15 29.60 -62.01 -32.69
CA ALA A 15 29.63 -61.09 -31.54
C ALA A 15 29.67 -59.62 -31.99
N LEU A 16 30.45 -59.28 -33.03
CA LEU A 16 30.51 -57.93 -33.60
C LEU A 16 29.18 -57.52 -34.24
N VAL A 17 28.50 -58.42 -34.96
CA VAL A 17 27.17 -58.14 -35.52
C VAL A 17 26.13 -57.92 -34.42
N ILE A 18 26.13 -58.73 -33.37
CA ILE A 18 25.25 -58.55 -32.20
C ILE A 18 25.56 -57.21 -31.53
N LEU A 19 26.82 -56.86 -31.31
CA LEU A 19 27.22 -55.58 -30.76
C LEU A 19 26.75 -54.41 -31.64
N LEU A 20 26.87 -54.53 -32.95
CA LEU A 20 26.45 -53.52 -33.91
C LEU A 20 24.92 -53.36 -33.94
N ILE A 21 24.16 -54.45 -33.82
CA ILE A 21 22.70 -54.43 -33.64
C ILE A 21 22.31 -53.80 -32.30
N ILE A 22 23.02 -54.09 -31.21
CA ILE A 22 22.79 -53.48 -29.89
C ILE A 22 23.08 -51.98 -29.95
N ILE A 23 24.19 -51.57 -30.58
CA ILE A 23 24.54 -50.16 -30.76
C ILE A 23 23.50 -49.47 -31.66
N LEU A 24 23.12 -50.05 -32.79
CA LEU A 24 22.08 -49.49 -33.66
C LEU A 24 20.74 -49.39 -32.92
N SER A 25 20.35 -50.43 -32.18
CA SER A 25 19.13 -50.44 -31.38
C SER A 25 19.17 -49.38 -30.28
N ALA A 26 20.31 -49.20 -29.60
CA ALA A 26 20.51 -48.16 -28.60
C ALA A 26 20.49 -46.76 -29.22
N VAL A 27 21.08 -46.58 -30.41
CA VAL A 27 21.08 -45.31 -31.16
C VAL A 27 19.65 -44.99 -31.64
N VAL A 28 18.96 -45.93 -32.29
CA VAL A 28 17.55 -45.77 -32.69
C VAL A 28 16.72 -45.44 -31.45
N ARG A 29 16.82 -46.22 -30.38
CA ARG A 29 16.09 -45.96 -29.13
C ARG A 29 16.46 -44.62 -28.51
N LYS A 30 17.67 -44.09 -28.67
CA LYS A 30 18.07 -42.75 -28.19
C LYS A 30 17.39 -41.64 -28.98
N PHE A 31 17.20 -41.81 -30.29
CA PHE A 31 16.65 -40.79 -31.19
C PHE A 31 15.15 -40.92 -31.50
N THR A 32 14.52 -42.06 -31.19
CA THR A 32 13.06 -42.26 -31.37
C THR A 32 12.27 -41.39 -30.39
N PRO A 33 11.37 -40.48 -30.82
CA PRO A 33 10.52 -39.72 -29.90
C PRO A 33 9.55 -40.61 -29.11
N SER A 34 9.14 -40.17 -27.92
CA SER A 34 7.97 -40.74 -27.25
C SER A 34 6.70 -40.28 -27.97
N ASN A 35 5.75 -41.20 -28.12
CA ASN A 35 4.40 -40.95 -28.61
C ASN A 35 3.35 -41.04 -27.48
N GLU A 36 3.79 -41.21 -26.24
CA GLU A 36 2.90 -41.23 -25.08
C GLU A 36 2.29 -39.85 -24.85
N HIS A 37 1.00 -39.84 -24.58
CA HIS A 37 0.22 -38.63 -24.30
C HIS A 37 -0.10 -38.55 -22.81
N MET A 38 0.23 -37.43 -22.19
CA MET A 38 -0.23 -37.12 -20.84
C MET A 38 -1.57 -36.39 -20.95
N ALA A 39 -2.60 -36.89 -20.29
CA ALA A 39 -3.88 -36.21 -20.26
C ALA A 39 -3.74 -34.88 -19.50
N LEU A 40 -4.30 -33.80 -20.04
CA LEU A 40 -4.20 -32.47 -19.42
C LEU A 40 -4.81 -32.44 -18.01
N LYS A 41 -5.85 -33.25 -17.74
CA LYS A 41 -6.42 -33.40 -16.39
C LYS A 41 -5.39 -33.89 -15.37
N ASP A 42 -4.48 -34.78 -15.79
CA ASP A 42 -3.43 -35.35 -14.95
C ASP A 42 -2.28 -34.36 -14.81
N TYR A 43 -2.00 -33.58 -15.87
CA TYR A 43 -1.00 -32.52 -15.86
C TYR A 43 -1.36 -31.38 -14.90
N TYR A 44 -2.61 -30.94 -14.89
CA TYR A 44 -3.08 -29.83 -14.04
C TYR A 44 -3.66 -30.28 -12.70
N HIS A 45 -3.85 -31.58 -12.49
CA HIS A 45 -4.48 -32.14 -11.29
C HIS A 45 -5.86 -31.53 -10.96
N VAL A 46 -6.64 -31.17 -11.98
CA VAL A 46 -7.98 -30.56 -11.82
C VAL A 46 -9.00 -31.66 -11.48
N LYS A 47 -9.75 -31.47 -10.39
CA LYS A 47 -10.80 -32.40 -9.92
C LYS A 47 -12.10 -31.66 -9.65
N GLY A 48 -13.23 -32.34 -9.89
CA GLY A 48 -14.56 -31.81 -9.59
C GLY A 48 -14.80 -30.45 -10.26
N ASN A 49 -15.15 -29.46 -9.44
CA ASN A 49 -15.45 -28.09 -9.89
C ASN A 49 -14.21 -27.19 -9.93
N ASN A 50 -13.01 -27.70 -9.68
CA ASN A 50 -11.81 -26.86 -9.69
C ASN A 50 -11.51 -26.38 -11.12
N VAL A 51 -10.85 -25.24 -11.22
CA VAL A 51 -10.34 -24.69 -12.48
C VAL A 51 -8.87 -24.32 -12.30
N GLN A 52 -8.01 -24.82 -13.18
CA GLN A 52 -6.59 -24.42 -13.17
C GLN A 52 -6.48 -22.94 -13.55
N VAL A 53 -5.75 -22.16 -12.75
CA VAL A 53 -5.49 -20.75 -13.04
C VAL A 53 -4.15 -20.62 -13.76
N VAL A 54 -4.15 -19.95 -14.91
CA VAL A 54 -2.94 -19.58 -15.64
C VAL A 54 -2.83 -18.06 -15.62
N LEU A 55 -1.88 -17.54 -14.84
CA LEU A 55 -1.63 -16.12 -14.67
C LEU A 55 -0.58 -15.65 -15.66
N GLN A 56 -1.00 -14.89 -16.67
CA GLN A 56 -0.22 -14.37 -17.78
C GLN A 56 0.45 -15.43 -18.66
N ASP A 57 1.43 -16.14 -18.11
CA ASP A 57 2.27 -17.16 -18.73
C ASP A 57 2.72 -18.23 -17.71
N THR A 58 2.23 -18.16 -16.47
CA THR A 58 2.64 -19.00 -15.35
C THR A 58 1.47 -19.85 -14.86
N LEU A 59 1.72 -21.13 -14.58
CA LEU A 59 0.74 -21.96 -13.85
C LEU A 59 0.69 -21.50 -12.41
N TYR A 60 -0.46 -20.99 -11.99
CA TYR A 60 -0.64 -20.56 -10.62
C TYR A 60 -0.92 -21.75 -9.72
N GLU A 61 -0.36 -21.71 -8.51
CA GLU A 61 -0.40 -22.83 -7.57
C GLU A 61 -1.81 -23.07 -7.03
N LYS A 62 -2.58 -22.00 -6.83
CA LYS A 62 -3.97 -22.09 -6.38
C LYS A 62 -4.90 -22.30 -7.56
N GLN A 63 -5.82 -23.25 -7.40
CA GLN A 63 -6.92 -23.46 -8.34
C GLN A 63 -8.10 -22.57 -7.94
N GLY A 64 -8.86 -22.12 -8.94
CA GLY A 64 -10.15 -21.47 -8.71
C GLY A 64 -11.28 -22.48 -8.64
N ILE A 65 -12.51 -21.97 -8.52
CA ILE A 65 -13.75 -22.76 -8.56
C ILE A 65 -14.56 -22.36 -9.79
N LEU A 66 -15.07 -23.36 -10.52
CA LEU A 66 -16.02 -23.21 -11.60
C LEU A 66 -17.40 -23.66 -11.11
N LYS A 67 -18.31 -22.70 -10.89
CA LYS A 67 -19.67 -22.96 -10.38
C LYS A 67 -20.67 -22.25 -11.28
N ASP A 68 -21.63 -23.00 -11.81
CA ASP A 68 -22.68 -22.49 -12.70
C ASP A 68 -22.15 -21.72 -13.93
N GLY A 69 -20.99 -22.14 -14.44
CA GLY A 69 -20.31 -21.49 -15.57
C GLY A 69 -19.47 -20.26 -15.20
N GLN A 70 -19.52 -19.81 -13.94
CA GLN A 70 -18.74 -18.69 -13.42
C GLN A 70 -17.43 -19.17 -12.79
N VAL A 71 -16.33 -18.48 -13.11
CA VAL A 71 -15.03 -18.70 -12.48
C VAL A 71 -14.92 -17.82 -11.23
N TYR A 72 -14.48 -18.41 -10.13
CA TYR A 72 -14.21 -17.73 -8.87
C TYR A 72 -12.77 -17.98 -8.43
N LEU A 73 -12.14 -16.96 -7.87
CA LEU A 73 -10.78 -17.02 -7.31
C LEU A 73 -10.83 -16.67 -5.82
N ASP A 74 -9.93 -17.24 -5.02
CA ASP A 74 -9.87 -16.90 -3.60
C ASP A 74 -9.60 -15.40 -3.43
N TYR A 75 -10.23 -14.80 -2.42
CA TYR A 75 -10.14 -13.37 -2.13
C TYR A 75 -8.69 -12.87 -2.08
N GLN A 76 -7.80 -13.62 -1.41
CA GLN A 76 -6.41 -13.20 -1.24
C GLN A 76 -5.69 -13.07 -2.60
N THR A 77 -5.89 -14.03 -3.50
CA THR A 77 -5.38 -13.92 -4.88
C THR A 77 -5.92 -12.68 -5.58
N VAL A 78 -7.20 -12.34 -5.37
CA VAL A 78 -7.79 -11.15 -5.98
C VAL A 78 -7.15 -9.86 -5.47
N ALA A 79 -7.02 -9.74 -4.14
CA ALA A 79 -6.42 -8.58 -3.50
C ALA A 79 -4.94 -8.40 -3.88
N ASP A 80 -4.15 -9.49 -3.82
CA ASP A 80 -2.70 -9.43 -4.01
C ASP A 80 -2.26 -9.31 -5.46
N VAL A 81 -2.99 -9.94 -6.39
CA VAL A 81 -2.56 -10.06 -7.79
C VAL A 81 -3.25 -9.02 -8.68
N PHE A 82 -4.53 -8.77 -8.46
CA PHE A 82 -5.31 -7.96 -9.39
C PHE A 82 -5.60 -6.57 -8.85
N ASN A 83 -6.09 -6.47 -7.61
CA ASN A 83 -6.48 -5.18 -7.06
C ASN A 83 -6.61 -5.19 -5.52
N LYS A 84 -5.66 -4.52 -4.84
CA LYS A 84 -5.61 -4.34 -3.37
C LYS A 84 -6.80 -3.57 -2.77
N ARG A 85 -7.72 -3.06 -3.59
CA ARG A 85 -8.93 -2.33 -3.15
C ARG A 85 -10.14 -3.23 -2.94
N PHE A 86 -10.07 -4.50 -3.31
CA PHE A 86 -11.02 -5.48 -2.79
C PHE A 86 -10.70 -5.74 -1.33
N TYR A 87 -11.72 -5.73 -0.49
CA TYR A 87 -11.60 -5.93 0.95
C TYR A 87 -12.65 -6.92 1.42
N TRP A 88 -12.23 -7.94 2.17
CA TRP A 88 -13.13 -8.94 2.75
C TRP A 88 -13.31 -8.71 4.25
N ASP A 89 -14.53 -8.39 4.64
CA ASP A 89 -14.95 -8.40 6.04
C ASP A 89 -15.40 -9.81 6.43
N SER A 90 -14.53 -10.54 7.14
CA SER A 90 -14.85 -11.87 7.64
C SER A 90 -15.81 -11.88 8.84
N ASN A 91 -16.00 -10.75 9.53
CA ASN A 91 -16.92 -10.65 10.66
C ASN A 91 -18.38 -10.63 10.17
N GLU A 92 -18.61 -9.97 9.03
CA GLU A 92 -19.95 -9.74 8.48
C GLU A 92 -20.19 -10.49 7.15
N ASN A 93 -19.17 -11.16 6.60
CA ASN A 93 -19.18 -11.84 5.30
C ASN A 93 -19.51 -10.90 4.13
N ILE A 94 -18.89 -9.72 4.12
CA ILE A 94 -19.11 -8.67 3.13
C ILE A 94 -17.84 -8.45 2.33
N LEU A 95 -17.95 -8.61 1.00
CA LEU A 95 -16.92 -8.15 0.07
C LEU A 95 -17.18 -6.69 -0.26
N SER A 96 -16.19 -5.83 -0.05
CA SER A 96 -16.22 -4.42 -0.40
C SER A 96 -15.24 -4.09 -1.51
N TYR A 97 -15.60 -3.14 -2.36
CA TYR A 97 -14.71 -2.44 -3.28
C TYR A 97 -15.05 -0.96 -3.26
N THR A 98 -14.04 -0.08 -3.20
CA THR A 98 -14.27 1.36 -3.09
C THR A 98 -13.65 2.09 -4.28
N THR A 99 -14.50 2.76 -5.04
CA THR A 99 -14.11 3.63 -6.17
C THR A 99 -13.91 5.07 -5.65
N PRO A 100 -13.53 6.04 -6.51
CA PRO A 100 -13.53 7.44 -6.11
C PRO A 100 -14.91 7.96 -5.65
N THR A 101 -16.02 7.37 -6.13
CA THR A 101 -17.38 7.90 -5.95
C THR A 101 -18.38 6.90 -5.35
N GLU A 102 -18.07 5.60 -5.38
CA GLU A 102 -18.94 4.55 -4.86
C GLU A 102 -18.26 3.67 -3.83
N ILE A 103 -19.03 3.30 -2.81
CA ILE A 103 -18.74 2.18 -1.92
C ILE A 103 -19.60 1.01 -2.39
N ILE A 104 -18.96 -0.04 -2.87
CA ILE A 104 -19.58 -1.21 -3.49
C ILE A 104 -19.50 -2.37 -2.51
N ARG A 105 -20.63 -3.03 -2.24
CA ARG A 105 -20.73 -4.14 -1.27
C ARG A 105 -21.51 -5.32 -1.83
N ALA A 106 -20.91 -6.50 -1.75
CA ALA A 106 -21.55 -7.76 -2.09
C ALA A 106 -21.60 -8.67 -0.85
N GLU A 107 -22.77 -9.24 -0.61
CA GLU A 107 -23.02 -10.20 0.45
C GLU A 107 -23.15 -11.61 -0.13
N ILE A 108 -22.80 -12.61 0.67
CA ILE A 108 -22.90 -14.02 0.27
C ILE A 108 -24.35 -14.42 -0.05
N GLY A 109 -24.52 -15.30 -1.04
CA GLY A 109 -25.83 -15.84 -1.40
C GLY A 109 -26.67 -14.93 -2.31
N ASN A 110 -26.26 -13.68 -2.52
CA ASN A 110 -26.96 -12.72 -3.37
C ASN A 110 -26.40 -12.73 -4.80
N SER A 111 -27.28 -12.69 -5.80
CA SER A 111 -26.93 -12.44 -7.21
C SER A 111 -27.12 -10.95 -7.56
N TYR A 112 -26.65 -10.11 -6.65
CA TYR A 112 -26.62 -8.66 -6.79
C TYR A 112 -25.56 -8.11 -5.84
N TYR A 113 -25.19 -6.86 -6.04
CA TYR A 113 -24.39 -6.09 -5.10
C TYR A 113 -24.97 -4.68 -4.98
N ASN A 114 -24.59 -3.97 -3.92
CA ASN A 114 -25.02 -2.60 -3.67
C ASN A 114 -23.90 -1.63 -4.07
N GLU A 115 -24.22 -0.65 -4.90
CA GLU A 115 -23.40 0.53 -5.19
C GLU A 115 -23.98 1.71 -4.43
N ASN A 116 -23.31 2.14 -3.35
CA ASN A 116 -23.86 3.10 -2.40
C ASN A 116 -25.23 2.63 -1.85
N ASN A 117 -26.32 3.26 -2.30
CA ASN A 117 -27.70 2.95 -1.90
C ASN A 117 -28.51 2.27 -3.03
N SER A 118 -27.89 1.99 -4.17
CA SER A 118 -28.52 1.39 -5.35
C SER A 118 -28.11 -0.07 -5.49
N GLN A 119 -29.04 -0.91 -5.92
CA GLN A 119 -28.80 -2.34 -6.14
C GLN A 119 -28.53 -2.63 -7.61
N VAL A 120 -27.45 -3.35 -7.89
CA VAL A 120 -27.08 -3.83 -9.24
C VAL A 120 -27.21 -5.34 -9.30
N LYS A 121 -28.09 -5.83 -10.18
CA LYS A 121 -28.33 -7.27 -10.36
C LYS A 121 -27.27 -7.91 -11.24
N THR A 122 -26.92 -9.16 -10.94
CA THR A 122 -25.98 -9.98 -11.70
C THR A 122 -26.59 -11.37 -11.95
N ASP A 123 -26.15 -12.04 -13.00
CA ASP A 123 -26.59 -13.42 -13.30
C ASP A 123 -25.80 -14.48 -12.50
N TYR A 124 -24.88 -14.04 -11.63
CA TYR A 124 -24.01 -14.84 -10.79
C TYR A 124 -23.92 -14.22 -9.39
N GLN A 125 -23.39 -14.94 -8.40
CA GLN A 125 -23.09 -14.37 -7.07
C GLN A 125 -21.74 -13.65 -7.12
N PRO A 126 -21.61 -12.37 -6.77
CA PRO A 126 -20.31 -11.69 -6.84
C PRO A 126 -19.27 -12.28 -5.89
N VAL A 127 -19.71 -12.83 -4.76
CA VAL A 127 -18.88 -13.51 -3.76
C VAL A 127 -19.58 -14.78 -3.27
N ILE A 128 -18.81 -15.84 -3.07
CA ILE A 128 -19.25 -17.10 -2.47
C ILE A 128 -18.28 -17.51 -1.35
N ILE A 129 -18.71 -18.44 -0.50
CA ILE A 129 -17.85 -19.11 0.47
C ILE A 129 -17.84 -20.60 0.16
N GLU A 130 -16.66 -21.18 0.07
CA GLU A 130 -16.42 -22.62 -0.04
C GLU A 130 -15.28 -22.96 0.93
N ASP A 131 -15.46 -23.98 1.77
CA ASP A 131 -14.48 -24.40 2.79
C ASP A 131 -13.93 -23.24 3.66
N GLN A 132 -14.83 -22.38 4.17
CA GLN A 132 -14.51 -21.19 4.98
C GLN A 132 -13.65 -20.13 4.27
N THR A 133 -13.41 -20.28 2.97
CA THR A 133 -12.65 -19.33 2.16
C THR A 133 -13.61 -18.52 1.29
N ALA A 134 -13.46 -17.20 1.29
CA ALA A 134 -14.19 -16.33 0.38
C ALA A 134 -13.60 -16.41 -1.03
N TYR A 135 -14.45 -16.61 -2.03
CA TYR A 135 -14.08 -16.57 -3.43
C TYR A 135 -14.88 -15.50 -4.17
N VAL A 136 -14.22 -14.73 -5.03
CA VAL A 136 -14.81 -13.62 -5.78
C VAL A 136 -14.96 -14.01 -7.24
N ALA A 137 -16.12 -13.71 -7.83
CA ALA A 137 -16.40 -13.98 -9.23
C ALA A 137 -15.46 -13.16 -10.13
N LEU A 138 -14.79 -13.81 -11.07
CA LEU A 138 -13.81 -13.16 -11.94
C LEU A 138 -14.44 -12.10 -12.86
N ASP A 139 -15.72 -12.23 -13.21
CA ASP A 139 -16.47 -11.17 -13.91
C ASP A 139 -16.72 -9.95 -13.05
N PHE A 140 -16.87 -10.12 -11.73
CA PHE A 140 -16.94 -8.98 -10.81
C PHE A 140 -15.56 -8.32 -10.68
N VAL A 141 -14.50 -9.10 -10.53
CA VAL A 141 -13.11 -8.55 -10.48
C VAL A 141 -12.76 -7.78 -11.75
N LYS A 142 -13.16 -8.30 -12.93
CA LYS A 142 -12.90 -7.69 -14.24
C LYS A 142 -13.52 -6.30 -14.40
N GLN A 143 -14.63 -6.00 -13.72
CA GLN A 143 -15.26 -4.67 -13.78
C GLN A 143 -14.36 -3.59 -13.17
N TYR A 144 -13.50 -3.98 -12.23
CA TYR A 144 -12.77 -3.07 -11.35
C TYR A 144 -11.25 -3.25 -11.39
N SER A 145 -10.76 -4.15 -12.25
CA SER A 145 -9.35 -4.52 -12.36
C SER A 145 -8.94 -4.58 -13.82
N ASP A 146 -7.69 -4.23 -14.08
CA ASP A 146 -7.12 -4.27 -15.42
C ASP A 146 -6.76 -5.71 -15.85
N LEU A 147 -7.79 -6.50 -16.19
CA LEU A 147 -7.61 -7.87 -16.62
C LEU A 147 -8.57 -8.29 -17.73
N ASN A 148 -8.15 -9.31 -18.47
CA ASN A 148 -9.01 -10.10 -19.33
C ASN A 148 -8.79 -11.58 -19.04
N TYR A 149 -9.82 -12.39 -19.25
CA TYR A 149 -9.67 -13.83 -19.06
C TYR A 149 -10.46 -14.63 -20.08
N THR A 150 -10.09 -15.90 -20.25
CA THR A 150 -10.83 -16.86 -21.07
C THR A 150 -10.87 -18.21 -20.35
N LEU A 151 -12.07 -18.74 -20.19
CA LEU A 151 -12.30 -20.09 -19.65
C LEU A 151 -12.26 -21.11 -20.80
N TYR A 152 -11.43 -22.13 -20.62
CA TYR A 152 -11.38 -23.30 -21.48
C TYR A 152 -11.86 -24.53 -20.72
N LYS A 153 -12.65 -25.37 -21.39
CA LYS A 153 -13.16 -26.63 -20.86
C LYS A 153 -12.20 -27.78 -21.24
N ASP A 154 -12.27 -28.87 -20.47
CA ASP A 154 -11.54 -30.13 -20.70
C ASP A 154 -10.00 -30.05 -20.73
N PRO A 155 -9.35 -30.07 -19.54
CA PRO A 155 -9.94 -29.79 -18.23
C PRO A 155 -10.22 -28.28 -18.08
N SER A 156 -11.06 -27.95 -17.11
CA SER A 156 -11.35 -26.56 -16.74
C SER A 156 -10.06 -25.82 -16.42
N ARG A 157 -9.77 -24.78 -17.20
CA ARG A 157 -8.65 -23.87 -16.99
C ARG A 157 -9.05 -22.46 -17.39
N VAL A 158 -8.61 -21.47 -16.62
CA VAL A 158 -8.80 -20.06 -16.91
C VAL A 158 -7.45 -19.43 -17.21
N VAL A 159 -7.34 -18.79 -18.38
CA VAL A 159 -6.16 -18.00 -18.75
C VAL A 159 -6.47 -16.55 -18.47
N ILE A 160 -5.71 -15.93 -17.58
CA ILE A 160 -5.91 -14.55 -17.13
C ILE A 160 -4.72 -13.71 -17.59
N GLN A 161 -5.00 -12.66 -18.35
CA GLN A 161 -4.05 -11.64 -18.75
C GLN A 161 -4.29 -10.37 -17.93
N TYR A 162 -3.27 -9.95 -17.20
CA TYR A 162 -3.31 -8.76 -16.32
C TYR A 162 -1.99 -7.96 -16.39
N LYS A 163 -1.06 -8.36 -17.27
CA LYS A 163 0.18 -7.65 -17.58
C LYS A 163 0.15 -7.23 -19.05
N TRP A 164 0.64 -6.02 -19.31
CA TRP A 164 0.58 -5.36 -20.61
C TRP A 164 1.97 -4.90 -21.05
N GLY A 165 2.13 -4.53 -22.32
CA GLY A 165 3.41 -4.23 -22.95
C GLY A 165 3.91 -5.36 -23.85
N ASP A 166 5.22 -5.37 -24.12
CA ASP A 166 5.82 -6.31 -25.06
C ASP A 166 5.84 -7.73 -24.51
N ALA A 167 5.19 -8.64 -25.23
CA ALA A 167 5.21 -10.07 -24.97
C ALA A 167 5.95 -10.80 -26.09
N LEU A 168 6.85 -11.71 -25.71
CA LEU A 168 7.58 -12.52 -26.68
C LEU A 168 6.72 -13.71 -27.12
N GLY A 169 6.51 -13.84 -28.43
CA GLY A 169 5.73 -14.90 -29.05
C GLY A 169 6.49 -15.64 -30.14
N THR A 170 5.88 -16.71 -30.63
CA THR A 170 6.29 -17.42 -31.83
C THR A 170 5.09 -18.10 -32.48
N LYS A 171 5.30 -18.64 -33.67
CA LYS A 171 4.30 -19.35 -34.48
C LYS A 171 4.85 -20.70 -34.91
N VAL A 172 4.00 -21.72 -34.89
CA VAL A 172 4.36 -23.07 -35.34
C VAL A 172 4.58 -23.06 -36.85
N LYS A 173 5.82 -23.31 -37.28
CA LYS A 173 6.22 -23.38 -38.69
C LYS A 173 5.98 -24.77 -39.30
N LYS A 174 6.02 -25.81 -38.47
CA LYS A 174 5.81 -27.20 -38.88
C LYS A 174 5.11 -27.96 -37.77
N LYS A 175 4.16 -28.83 -38.12
CA LYS A 175 3.47 -29.74 -37.18
C LYS A 175 4.46 -30.34 -36.17
N THR A 176 4.13 -30.18 -34.89
CA THR A 176 5.03 -30.52 -33.79
C THR A 176 4.22 -30.86 -32.54
N GLN A 177 4.90 -31.14 -31.43
CA GLN A 177 4.26 -31.40 -30.15
C GLN A 177 4.74 -30.41 -29.09
N LEU A 178 3.84 -30.06 -28.18
CA LEU A 178 4.15 -29.49 -26.90
C LEU A 178 4.31 -30.62 -25.88
N ARG A 179 5.44 -30.65 -25.17
CA ARG A 179 5.82 -31.75 -24.27
C ARG A 179 6.01 -31.28 -22.84
N VAL A 180 5.88 -32.19 -21.88
CA VAL A 180 6.00 -31.88 -20.44
C VAL A 180 7.41 -31.36 -20.07
N LYS A 181 8.46 -31.97 -20.64
CA LYS A 181 9.87 -31.59 -20.43
C LYS A 181 10.55 -31.26 -21.76
N ALA A 182 11.68 -30.56 -21.71
CA ALA A 182 12.53 -30.20 -22.86
C ALA A 182 13.24 -31.42 -23.51
N SER A 183 12.48 -32.45 -23.88
CA SER A 183 12.98 -33.70 -24.42
C SER A 183 11.97 -34.35 -25.36
N ILE A 184 12.47 -34.90 -26.47
CA ILE A 184 11.65 -35.72 -27.39
C ILE A 184 11.11 -37.00 -26.75
N LYS A 185 11.66 -37.40 -25.59
CA LYS A 185 11.25 -38.57 -24.82
C LYS A 185 10.15 -38.27 -23.81
N SER A 186 9.90 -37.00 -23.54
CA SER A 186 8.84 -36.59 -22.63
C SER A 186 7.47 -36.79 -23.26
N ASP A 187 6.48 -37.04 -22.40
CA ASP A 187 5.08 -37.16 -22.81
C ASP A 187 4.59 -35.88 -23.50
N ILE A 188 3.62 -36.09 -24.39
CA ILE A 188 3.01 -35.05 -25.21
C ILE A 188 1.80 -34.50 -24.45
N LEU A 189 1.78 -33.19 -24.24
CA LEU A 189 0.64 -32.46 -23.69
C LEU A 189 -0.36 -32.10 -24.80
N LYS A 190 0.14 -31.63 -25.95
CA LYS A 190 -0.69 -31.19 -27.07
C LYS A 190 0.03 -31.34 -28.40
N ASN A 191 -0.71 -31.77 -29.42
CA ASN A 191 -0.24 -31.71 -30.81
C ASN A 191 -0.52 -30.32 -31.37
N LEU A 192 0.50 -29.68 -31.94
CA LEU A 192 0.44 -28.32 -32.44
C LEU A 192 0.35 -28.31 -33.98
N LYS A 193 -0.59 -27.51 -34.50
CA LYS A 193 -0.81 -27.35 -35.93
C LYS A 193 0.08 -26.25 -36.49
N GLU A 194 0.40 -26.35 -37.78
CA GLU A 194 1.09 -25.26 -38.46
C GLU A 194 0.25 -23.99 -38.43
N GLY A 195 0.89 -22.87 -38.13
CA GLY A 195 0.27 -21.56 -37.98
C GLY A 195 -0.23 -21.24 -36.56
N GLU A 196 -0.21 -22.18 -35.62
CA GLU A 196 -0.65 -21.96 -34.24
C GLU A 196 0.29 -20.99 -33.50
N GLU A 197 -0.29 -19.99 -32.83
CA GLU A 197 0.42 -18.97 -32.06
C GLU A 197 0.77 -19.50 -30.67
N LEU A 198 1.97 -19.15 -30.20
CA LEU A 198 2.49 -19.54 -28.89
C LEU A 198 3.12 -18.32 -28.20
N ALA A 199 2.82 -18.13 -26.91
CA ALA A 199 3.57 -17.22 -26.06
C ALA A 199 4.81 -17.92 -25.50
N LEU A 200 5.93 -17.23 -25.34
CA LEU A 200 7.12 -17.78 -24.70
C LEU A 200 7.12 -17.38 -23.22
N VAL A 201 7.32 -18.36 -22.34
CA VAL A 201 7.08 -18.23 -20.88
C VAL A 201 8.35 -17.86 -20.11
N ASP A 202 9.52 -18.22 -20.63
CA ASP A 202 10.81 -17.93 -19.99
C ASP A 202 11.80 -17.50 -21.06
N THR A 203 12.08 -16.20 -21.15
CA THR A 203 13.00 -15.66 -22.15
C THR A 203 14.46 -16.02 -21.90
N SER A 204 14.82 -16.42 -20.68
CA SER A 204 16.20 -16.81 -20.32
C SER A 204 16.56 -18.21 -20.85
N GLU A 205 15.59 -19.13 -20.88
CA GLU A 205 15.76 -20.47 -21.48
C GLU A 205 15.61 -20.47 -23.01
N VAL A 206 14.96 -19.45 -23.58
CA VAL A 206 14.67 -19.34 -25.02
C VAL A 206 15.94 -19.13 -25.87
N THR A 207 17.04 -18.64 -25.30
CA THR A 207 18.19 -18.19 -26.09
C THR A 207 19.24 -19.25 -26.47
N SER A 208 19.14 -20.51 -26.00
CA SER A 208 20.20 -21.50 -26.28
C SER A 208 19.78 -22.97 -26.44
N GLY A 209 18.48 -23.28 -26.44
CA GLY A 209 17.96 -24.65 -26.39
C GLY A 209 17.53 -25.27 -27.73
N LYS A 210 17.47 -26.62 -27.76
CA LYS A 210 16.74 -27.39 -28.80
C LYS A 210 15.20 -27.25 -28.68
N PHE A 211 14.75 -26.73 -27.55
CA PHE A 211 13.35 -26.51 -27.20
C PHE A 211 13.17 -25.10 -26.66
N TYR A 212 11.98 -24.55 -26.87
CA TYR A 212 11.49 -23.36 -26.18
C TYR A 212 10.39 -23.77 -25.20
N LYS A 213 10.37 -23.13 -24.04
CA LYS A 213 9.24 -23.20 -23.12
C LYS A 213 8.17 -22.23 -23.61
N ALA A 214 7.01 -22.77 -23.95
CA ALA A 214 5.96 -22.05 -24.65
C ALA A 214 4.58 -22.38 -24.06
N MET A 215 3.68 -21.42 -24.19
CA MET A 215 2.28 -21.51 -23.82
C MET A 215 1.41 -21.39 -25.07
N THR A 216 0.45 -22.29 -25.20
CA THR A 216 -0.61 -22.20 -26.23
C THR A 216 -1.64 -21.13 -25.85
N VAL A 217 -2.42 -20.64 -26.82
CA VAL A 217 -3.47 -19.63 -26.57
C VAL A 217 -4.46 -20.07 -25.49
N ASP A 218 -4.70 -21.38 -25.37
CA ASP A 218 -5.54 -21.98 -24.36
C ASP A 218 -4.83 -22.35 -23.05
N GLY A 219 -3.61 -21.85 -22.80
CA GLY A 219 -2.96 -21.94 -21.50
C GLY A 219 -2.21 -23.24 -21.22
N VAL A 220 -1.98 -24.10 -22.22
CA VAL A 220 -1.11 -25.27 -22.06
C VAL A 220 0.34 -24.83 -22.16
N ILE A 221 1.06 -24.96 -21.05
CA ILE A 221 2.48 -24.63 -20.91
C ILE A 221 3.31 -25.91 -21.05
N GLY A 222 4.34 -25.86 -21.88
CA GLY A 222 5.27 -26.98 -22.05
C GLY A 222 6.43 -26.61 -22.96
N TYR A 223 7.06 -27.61 -23.55
CA TYR A 223 8.25 -27.43 -24.37
C TYR A 223 7.99 -27.82 -25.83
N VAL A 224 8.29 -26.90 -26.74
CA VAL A 224 8.18 -27.07 -28.19
C VAL A 224 9.56 -27.06 -28.83
N LYS A 225 9.77 -27.83 -29.91
CA LYS A 225 11.06 -27.83 -30.63
C LYS A 225 11.33 -26.47 -31.27
N ALA A 226 12.49 -25.89 -30.98
CA ALA A 226 12.90 -24.57 -31.48
C ALA A 226 12.96 -24.53 -33.02
N ASN A 227 13.43 -25.60 -33.67
CA ASN A 227 13.52 -25.68 -35.13
C ASN A 227 12.17 -25.94 -35.85
N HIS A 228 11.07 -26.10 -35.12
CA HIS A 228 9.72 -26.30 -35.67
C HIS A 228 8.82 -25.06 -35.52
N VAL A 229 9.34 -23.99 -34.91
CA VAL A 229 8.67 -22.70 -34.79
C VAL A 229 9.45 -21.63 -35.54
N VAL A 230 8.81 -20.50 -35.82
CA VAL A 230 9.51 -19.33 -36.37
C VAL A 230 10.41 -18.69 -35.30
N LYS A 231 11.35 -17.85 -35.71
CA LYS A 231 12.16 -17.09 -34.74
C LYS A 231 11.23 -16.24 -33.87
N PRO A 232 11.50 -16.14 -32.55
CA PRO A 232 10.68 -15.34 -31.65
C PRO A 232 10.52 -13.89 -32.13
N TYR A 233 9.36 -13.30 -31.87
CA TYR A 233 9.04 -11.91 -32.17
C TYR A 233 8.23 -11.28 -31.03
N TYR A 234 8.36 -9.98 -30.86
CA TYR A 234 7.58 -9.23 -29.89
C TYR A 234 6.21 -8.87 -30.45
N THR A 235 5.21 -8.97 -29.58
CA THR A 235 3.85 -8.47 -29.80
C THR A 235 3.48 -7.57 -28.64
N GLU A 236 3.01 -6.38 -28.94
CA GLU A 236 2.56 -5.44 -27.91
C GLU A 236 1.16 -5.81 -27.44
N LYS A 237 0.99 -6.02 -26.13
CA LYS A 237 -0.30 -6.23 -25.47
C LYS A 237 -0.80 -4.92 -24.87
N LYS A 238 -2.02 -4.53 -25.20
CA LYS A 238 -2.65 -3.31 -24.68
C LYS A 238 -3.90 -3.63 -23.89
N SER A 239 -4.11 -2.86 -22.83
CA SER A 239 -5.39 -2.82 -22.15
C SER A 239 -6.31 -1.76 -22.74
N SER A 240 -7.62 -1.99 -22.60
CA SER A 240 -8.67 -0.98 -22.77
C SER A 240 -9.28 -0.52 -21.44
N PHE A 241 -8.81 -1.07 -20.32
CA PHE A 241 -9.25 -0.68 -18.98
C PHE A 241 -8.88 0.78 -18.72
N LYS A 242 -9.82 1.51 -18.12
CA LYS A 242 -9.60 2.88 -17.67
C LYS A 242 -9.61 2.87 -16.15
N ALA A 243 -8.43 3.03 -15.55
CA ALA A 243 -8.33 3.16 -14.11
C ALA A 243 -9.13 4.38 -13.64
N PRO A 244 -9.82 4.29 -12.49
CA PRO A 244 -10.51 5.43 -11.91
C PRO A 244 -9.52 6.55 -11.58
N SER A 245 -9.92 7.79 -11.84
CA SER A 245 -9.17 8.98 -11.45
C SER A 245 -9.73 9.52 -10.14
N TYR A 246 -8.85 9.76 -9.16
CA TYR A 246 -9.21 10.35 -7.89
C TYR A 246 -9.09 11.87 -8.00
N SER A 247 -10.17 12.58 -7.67
CA SER A 247 -10.18 14.04 -7.55
C SER A 247 -9.79 14.44 -6.15
N HIS A 248 -9.19 15.62 -6.03
CA HIS A 248 -8.69 16.17 -4.77
C HIS A 248 -9.16 17.61 -4.63
N ILE A 249 -9.53 18.00 -3.42
CA ILE A 249 -9.88 19.36 -3.03
C ILE A 249 -8.57 20.06 -2.62
N THR A 250 -8.09 20.94 -3.50
CA THR A 250 -6.86 21.70 -3.26
C THR A 250 -7.17 23.09 -2.72
N GLN A 251 -6.44 23.53 -1.70
CA GLN A 251 -6.41 24.91 -1.25
C GLN A 251 -5.87 25.86 -2.33
N ASN A 252 -6.27 27.12 -2.24
CA ASN A 252 -5.64 28.19 -3.01
C ASN A 252 -4.31 28.58 -2.33
N GLY A 253 -3.19 28.32 -2.99
CA GLY A 253 -1.86 28.50 -2.40
C GLY A 253 -1.41 27.30 -1.56
N LYS A 254 -0.34 27.49 -0.77
CA LYS A 254 0.16 26.43 0.12
C LYS A 254 -0.67 26.36 1.40
N VAL A 255 -0.80 25.15 1.94
CA VAL A 255 -1.41 24.91 3.26
C VAL A 255 -0.49 25.49 4.33
N ASN A 256 -1.04 26.34 5.20
CA ASN A 256 -0.41 26.75 6.45
C ASN A 256 -1.35 26.38 7.60
N LEU A 257 -1.21 25.14 8.07
CA LEU A 257 -2.07 24.55 9.08
C LEU A 257 -1.48 24.73 10.48
N VAL A 258 -2.33 24.89 11.48
CA VAL A 258 -1.92 24.76 12.90
C VAL A 258 -2.87 23.84 13.63
N TRP A 259 -2.31 22.92 14.43
CA TRP A 259 -3.14 22.16 15.36
C TRP A 259 -3.45 23.01 16.58
N HIS A 260 -4.73 23.01 16.99
CA HIS A 260 -5.21 23.65 18.19
C HIS A 260 -5.70 22.58 19.17
N GLN A 261 -4.93 22.34 20.23
CA GLN A 261 -5.29 21.34 21.21
C GLN A 261 -6.45 21.82 22.10
N VAL A 262 -7.61 21.23 21.89
CA VAL A 262 -8.87 21.44 22.61
C VAL A 262 -9.17 20.17 23.41
N THR A 263 -8.95 20.20 24.73
CA THR A 263 -9.21 19.04 25.61
C THR A 263 -10.54 19.14 26.37
N VAL A 264 -11.14 20.33 26.38
CA VAL A 264 -12.45 20.65 26.99
C VAL A 264 -13.15 21.70 26.13
N ALA A 265 -14.48 21.72 26.16
CA ALA A 265 -15.28 22.62 25.32
C ALA A 265 -14.93 24.11 25.51
N ASP A 266 -14.62 24.53 26.73
CA ASP A 266 -14.25 25.93 27.04
C ASP A 266 -12.99 26.40 26.32
N ALA A 267 -12.07 25.48 25.97
CA ALA A 267 -10.84 25.82 25.25
C ALA A 267 -11.11 26.35 23.84
N ASN A 268 -12.28 26.08 23.25
CA ASN A 268 -12.71 26.67 21.98
C ASN A 268 -12.75 28.21 22.02
N ASN A 269 -12.94 28.82 23.20
CA ASN A 269 -12.97 30.27 23.34
C ASN A 269 -11.61 30.94 23.11
N ASN A 270 -10.51 30.17 23.08
CA ASN A 270 -9.16 30.69 22.89
C ASN A 270 -8.74 30.86 21.43
N LEU A 271 -9.60 30.52 20.46
CA LEU A 271 -9.25 30.61 19.03
C LEU A 271 -8.76 32.00 18.61
N ILE A 272 -9.56 33.03 18.90
CA ILE A 272 -9.27 34.40 18.41
C ILE A 272 -7.96 34.93 19.00
N PRO A 273 -7.75 34.92 20.34
CA PRO A 273 -6.47 35.37 20.91
C PRO A 273 -5.25 34.62 20.36
N LEU A 274 -5.40 33.33 20.05
CA LEU A 274 -4.32 32.53 19.48
C LEU A 274 -4.03 32.92 18.03
N LEU A 275 -5.05 33.10 17.19
CA LEU A 275 -4.87 33.45 15.77
C LEU A 275 -4.42 34.89 15.55
N GLU A 276 -4.79 35.83 16.43
CA GLU A 276 -4.37 37.24 16.35
C GLU A 276 -2.84 37.42 16.34
N ASP A 277 -2.10 36.49 16.95
CA ASP A 277 -0.63 36.53 17.00
C ASP A 277 0.04 35.85 15.79
N THR A 278 -0.75 35.34 14.83
CA THR A 278 -0.26 34.54 13.69
C THR A 278 -0.21 35.33 12.37
N LYS A 279 0.47 34.78 11.34
CA LYS A 279 0.46 35.33 9.98
C LYS A 279 0.30 34.25 8.92
N GLY A 280 -0.65 34.46 8.01
CA GLY A 280 -0.85 33.61 6.84
C GLY A 280 -1.35 32.19 7.15
N VAL A 281 -1.91 31.96 8.34
CA VAL A 281 -2.58 30.68 8.67
C VAL A 281 -3.78 30.54 7.74
N THR A 282 -3.86 29.43 7.02
CA THR A 282 -4.97 29.12 6.11
C THR A 282 -5.95 28.12 6.72
N CYS A 283 -5.48 27.32 7.69
CA CYS A 283 -6.28 26.28 8.31
C CYS A 283 -5.93 26.12 9.80
N VAL A 284 -6.94 25.90 10.63
CA VAL A 284 -6.79 25.45 12.02
C VAL A 284 -7.39 24.05 12.18
N SER A 285 -6.66 23.18 12.89
CA SER A 285 -7.06 21.80 13.16
C SER A 285 -7.32 21.57 14.65
N PRO A 286 -8.55 21.78 15.15
CA PRO A 286 -8.87 21.56 16.55
C PRO A 286 -9.05 20.07 16.88
N THR A 287 -8.52 19.63 18.02
CA THR A 287 -8.68 18.23 18.51
C THR A 287 -10.11 17.97 19.02
N TRP A 288 -11.05 17.79 18.09
CA TRP A 288 -12.49 17.81 18.40
C TRP A 288 -13.13 16.45 18.47
N PHE A 289 -12.75 15.54 17.59
CA PHE A 289 -13.36 14.23 17.49
C PHE A 289 -12.44 13.17 18.07
N LYS A 290 -13.03 12.22 18.78
CA LYS A 290 -12.29 11.10 19.37
C LYS A 290 -13.07 9.82 19.20
N LEU A 291 -12.41 8.78 18.73
CA LEU A 291 -12.99 7.43 18.69
C LEU A 291 -13.30 6.96 20.12
N SER A 292 -14.60 6.77 20.41
CA SER A 292 -15.08 6.62 21.79
C SER A 292 -15.35 5.17 22.20
N ASP A 293 -15.69 4.29 21.24
CA ASP A 293 -16.10 2.92 21.56
C ASP A 293 -15.78 1.90 20.46
N ASN A 294 -15.90 0.62 20.82
CA ASN A 294 -15.72 -0.54 19.92
C ASN A 294 -16.84 -0.74 18.90
N LYS A 295 -17.79 0.19 18.82
CA LYS A 295 -18.91 0.18 17.86
C LYS A 295 -18.73 1.27 16.80
N GLY A 296 -17.63 2.03 16.80
CA GLY A 296 -17.39 3.14 15.88
C GLY A 296 -18.12 4.43 16.24
N GLY A 297 -18.40 4.65 17.54
CA GLY A 297 -18.90 5.93 18.04
C GLY A 297 -17.78 6.98 18.21
N ILE A 298 -18.14 8.26 18.19
CA ILE A 298 -17.24 9.37 18.52
C ILE A 298 -17.75 10.23 19.69
N THR A 299 -16.83 10.88 20.40
CA THR A 299 -17.12 12.09 21.19
C THR A 299 -16.74 13.35 20.42
N SER A 300 -17.43 14.46 20.70
CA SER A 300 -17.27 15.73 19.97
C SER A 300 -17.13 16.91 20.92
N LEU A 301 -16.13 17.75 20.66
CA LEU A 301 -15.94 19.09 21.26
C LEU A 301 -16.18 20.21 20.24
N ALA A 302 -16.78 19.90 19.09
CA ALA A 302 -17.01 20.85 18.02
C ALA A 302 -17.93 22.00 18.44
N SER A 303 -17.69 23.18 17.87
CA SER A 303 -18.40 24.41 18.20
C SER A 303 -18.69 25.23 16.95
N GLU A 304 -19.97 25.52 16.71
CA GLU A 304 -20.42 26.37 15.60
C GLU A 304 -19.77 27.76 15.67
N THR A 305 -19.77 28.37 16.87
CA THR A 305 -19.14 29.68 17.09
C THR A 305 -17.63 29.70 16.81
N TYR A 306 -16.95 28.56 16.97
CA TYR A 306 -15.53 28.44 16.63
C TYR A 306 -15.35 28.47 15.11
N VAL A 307 -16.16 27.69 14.38
CA VAL A 307 -16.13 27.63 12.92
C VAL A 307 -16.44 29.02 12.33
N GLU A 308 -17.51 29.67 12.79
CA GLU A 308 -17.87 31.03 12.34
C GLU A 308 -16.73 32.03 12.57
N ARG A 309 -16.05 31.96 13.72
CA ARG A 309 -14.91 32.82 14.05
C ARG A 309 -13.71 32.57 13.12
N ALA A 310 -13.39 31.31 12.83
CA ALA A 310 -12.33 30.96 11.90
C ALA A 310 -12.65 31.45 10.48
N HIS A 311 -13.87 31.20 10.00
CA HIS A 311 -14.34 31.64 8.68
C HIS A 311 -14.33 33.16 8.52
N ASN A 312 -14.71 33.91 9.56
CA ASN A 312 -14.63 35.38 9.57
C ASN A 312 -13.19 35.91 9.42
N LEU A 313 -12.18 35.10 9.76
CA LEU A 313 -10.76 35.39 9.54
C LEU A 313 -10.23 34.81 8.21
N GLY A 314 -11.08 34.15 7.41
CA GLY A 314 -10.67 33.46 6.19
C GLY A 314 -9.90 32.17 6.44
N VAL A 315 -9.99 31.60 7.64
CA VAL A 315 -9.29 30.37 8.05
C VAL A 315 -10.25 29.19 8.01
N GLN A 316 -9.84 28.10 7.34
CA GLN A 316 -10.62 26.86 7.35
C GLN A 316 -10.49 26.10 8.67
N VAL A 317 -11.48 25.27 8.97
CA VAL A 317 -11.44 24.33 10.10
C VAL A 317 -11.39 22.90 9.58
N TRP A 318 -10.27 22.21 9.84
CA TRP A 318 -10.14 20.77 9.61
C TRP A 318 -10.20 20.03 10.94
N ALA A 319 -11.36 19.47 11.30
CA ALA A 319 -11.54 18.88 12.61
C ALA A 319 -10.70 17.61 12.77
N LEU A 320 -9.82 17.58 13.77
CA LEU A 320 -8.98 16.42 14.06
C LEU A 320 -9.79 15.30 14.71
N VAL A 321 -9.52 14.06 14.28
CA VAL A 321 -10.09 12.82 14.80
C VAL A 321 -8.99 11.95 15.40
N ASP A 322 -8.96 11.78 16.71
CA ASP A 322 -7.95 10.95 17.40
C ASP A 322 -8.42 9.51 17.70
N ASP A 323 -7.45 8.59 17.79
CA ASP A 323 -7.64 7.20 18.24
C ASP A 323 -7.08 6.92 19.65
N PHE A 324 -6.86 7.97 20.46
CA PHE A 324 -6.06 7.87 21.69
C PHE A 324 -6.81 7.24 22.86
N ASN A 325 -8.08 6.86 22.68
CA ASN A 325 -8.80 6.05 23.67
C ASN A 325 -8.18 4.66 23.76
N ARG A 326 -7.50 4.38 24.89
CA ARG A 326 -6.83 3.09 25.14
C ARG A 326 -7.80 1.93 25.37
N ASP A 327 -9.06 2.22 25.71
CA ASP A 327 -10.09 1.19 25.92
C ASP A 327 -10.75 0.72 24.61
N VAL A 328 -10.43 1.38 23.49
CA VAL A 328 -10.93 1.01 22.17
C VAL A 328 -9.93 0.09 21.46
N ASP A 329 -10.43 -1.05 21.02
CA ASP A 329 -9.76 -2.01 20.15
C ASP A 329 -9.96 -1.58 18.69
N LYS A 330 -8.90 -1.01 18.11
CA LYS A 330 -8.90 -0.46 16.74
C LYS A 330 -9.13 -1.56 15.71
N LYS A 331 -8.56 -2.75 15.91
CA LYS A 331 -8.76 -3.89 15.00
C LYS A 331 -10.24 -4.28 14.98
N LYS A 332 -10.87 -4.36 16.14
CA LYS A 332 -12.30 -4.68 16.24
C LYS A 332 -13.18 -3.62 15.57
N VAL A 333 -12.89 -2.33 15.77
CA VAL A 333 -13.66 -1.24 15.13
C VAL A 333 -13.47 -1.24 13.62
N LEU A 334 -12.23 -1.38 13.14
CA LEU A 334 -11.92 -1.18 11.73
C LEU A 334 -12.21 -2.42 10.89
N SER A 335 -12.14 -3.64 11.44
CA SER A 335 -12.37 -4.87 10.67
C SER A 335 -13.85 -5.17 10.36
N SER A 336 -14.79 -4.42 10.93
CA SER A 336 -16.23 -4.59 10.73
C SER A 336 -16.81 -3.46 9.87
N THR A 337 -17.56 -3.83 8.84
CA THR A 337 -18.18 -2.92 7.87
C THR A 337 -19.23 -2.05 8.54
N SER A 338 -20.03 -2.61 9.45
CA SER A 338 -21.04 -1.86 10.19
C SER A 338 -20.44 -0.77 11.09
N THR A 339 -19.33 -1.06 11.77
CA THR A 339 -18.66 -0.11 12.67
C THR A 339 -17.89 0.95 11.91
N ARG A 340 -17.18 0.60 10.82
CA ARG A 340 -16.59 1.60 9.91
C ARG A 340 -17.65 2.53 9.34
N LYS A 341 -18.77 1.97 8.86
CA LYS A 341 -19.89 2.76 8.32
C LYS A 341 -20.48 3.71 9.36
N LYS A 342 -20.63 3.27 10.61
CA LYS A 342 -21.10 4.14 11.71
C LYS A 342 -20.12 5.29 11.96
N LEU A 343 -18.83 4.99 12.10
CA LEU A 343 -17.79 6.00 12.31
C LEU A 343 -17.77 7.04 11.18
N VAL A 344 -17.74 6.59 9.93
CA VAL A 344 -17.78 7.47 8.75
C VAL A 344 -19.03 8.37 8.77
N ASN A 345 -20.20 7.80 9.06
CA ASN A 345 -21.44 8.57 9.08
C ASN A 345 -21.48 9.60 10.21
N GLU A 346 -20.98 9.26 11.42
CA GLU A 346 -20.94 10.20 12.54
C GLU A 346 -19.98 11.37 12.26
N LEU A 347 -18.79 11.08 11.72
CA LEU A 347 -17.83 12.12 11.32
C LEU A 347 -18.41 13.08 10.29
N ILE A 348 -19.04 12.54 9.24
CA ILE A 348 -19.66 13.36 8.19
C ILE A 348 -20.85 14.16 8.73
N ALA A 349 -21.69 13.56 9.59
CA ALA A 349 -22.83 14.24 10.18
C ALA A 349 -22.41 15.42 11.06
N GLU A 350 -21.41 15.25 11.92
CA GLU A 350 -20.88 16.34 12.76
C GLU A 350 -20.19 17.41 11.91
N THR A 351 -19.45 17.02 10.88
CA THR A 351 -18.79 17.95 9.94
C THR A 351 -19.82 18.85 9.25
N ILE A 352 -20.90 18.28 8.70
CA ILE A 352 -21.98 19.03 8.06
C ILE A 352 -22.72 19.91 9.08
N LYS A 353 -23.02 19.38 10.27
CA LYS A 353 -23.79 20.06 11.31
C LYS A 353 -23.13 21.36 11.78
N TYR A 354 -21.80 21.38 11.89
CA TYR A 354 -21.05 22.55 12.36
C TYR A 354 -20.44 23.38 11.22
N GLY A 355 -20.66 23.01 9.94
CA GLY A 355 -20.08 23.73 8.80
C GLY A 355 -18.56 23.61 8.70
N ILE A 356 -17.99 22.49 9.14
CA ILE A 356 -16.54 22.24 9.16
C ILE A 356 -16.06 21.97 7.72
N ASP A 357 -14.92 22.54 7.34
CA ASP A 357 -14.38 22.46 5.97
C ASP A 357 -13.67 21.13 5.68
N GLY A 358 -13.08 20.51 6.71
CA GLY A 358 -12.28 19.30 6.55
C GLY A 358 -12.30 18.37 7.76
N ILE A 359 -11.88 17.13 7.53
CA ILE A 359 -11.62 16.12 8.55
C ILE A 359 -10.12 15.79 8.49
N ASN A 360 -9.46 15.87 9.63
CA ASN A 360 -8.04 15.52 9.78
C ASN A 360 -7.92 14.24 10.61
N ILE A 361 -7.60 13.11 9.98
CA ILE A 361 -7.47 11.83 10.68
C ILE A 361 -6.09 11.74 11.36
N ASP A 362 -6.09 11.62 12.68
CA ASP A 362 -4.90 11.48 13.53
C ASP A 362 -4.95 10.15 14.29
N PHE A 363 -4.90 9.05 13.52
CA PHE A 363 -4.95 7.70 14.04
C PHE A 363 -3.53 7.17 14.18
N GLU A 364 -2.94 7.35 15.35
CA GLU A 364 -1.53 7.02 15.60
C GLU A 364 -1.31 5.59 16.15
N ASN A 365 -2.34 4.99 16.75
CA ASN A 365 -2.23 3.71 17.47
C ASN A 365 -2.82 2.53 16.68
N ILE A 366 -2.74 2.57 15.34
CA ILE A 366 -3.19 1.45 14.49
C ILE A 366 -2.19 0.30 14.56
N PRO A 367 -2.59 -0.88 15.07
CA PRO A 367 -1.72 -2.04 15.10
C PRO A 367 -1.53 -2.60 13.68
N LYS A 368 -0.41 -3.30 13.43
CA LYS A 368 -0.04 -3.80 12.10
C LYS A 368 -1.12 -4.67 11.46
N GLU A 369 -1.76 -5.52 12.26
CA GLU A 369 -2.84 -6.42 11.85
C GLU A 369 -4.13 -5.69 11.46
N ALA A 370 -4.27 -4.40 11.78
CA ALA A 370 -5.40 -3.56 11.40
C ALA A 370 -5.09 -2.62 10.22
N GLY A 371 -3.90 -2.70 9.60
CA GLY A 371 -3.49 -1.81 8.51
C GLY A 371 -4.45 -1.83 7.31
N GLU A 372 -4.79 -3.01 6.79
CA GLU A 372 -5.74 -3.14 5.68
C GLU A 372 -7.14 -2.61 6.03
N ASP A 373 -7.57 -2.82 7.28
CA ASP A 373 -8.87 -2.35 7.77
C ASP A 373 -8.91 -0.82 7.89
N TYR A 374 -7.82 -0.22 8.36
CA TYR A 374 -7.65 1.22 8.44
C TYR A 374 -7.71 1.85 7.05
N ILE A 375 -6.99 1.28 6.09
CA ILE A 375 -7.02 1.77 4.71
C ILE A 375 -8.40 1.63 4.08
N GLN A 376 -9.12 0.55 4.38
CA GLN A 376 -10.50 0.42 3.95
C GLN A 376 -11.41 1.50 4.56
N PHE A 377 -11.22 1.83 5.85
CA PHE A 377 -11.91 2.97 6.48
C PHE A 377 -11.59 4.30 5.78
N ILE A 378 -10.32 4.57 5.49
CA ILE A 378 -9.90 5.79 4.79
C ILE A 378 -10.52 5.87 3.38
N ARG A 379 -10.54 4.77 2.62
CA ARG A 379 -11.22 4.71 1.31
C ARG A 379 -12.70 5.07 1.44
N GLU A 380 -13.41 4.45 2.38
CA GLU A 380 -14.84 4.70 2.60
C GLU A 380 -15.14 6.14 3.04
N LEU A 381 -14.34 6.68 3.97
CA LEU A 381 -14.44 8.07 4.42
C LEU A 381 -14.21 9.03 3.26
N SER A 382 -13.18 8.77 2.45
CA SER A 382 -12.81 9.64 1.33
C SER A 382 -13.94 9.82 0.31
N VAL A 383 -14.72 8.77 0.04
CA VAL A 383 -15.89 8.85 -0.86
C VAL A 383 -16.92 9.82 -0.29
N LYS A 384 -17.18 9.75 1.02
CA LYS A 384 -18.13 10.65 1.69
C LYS A 384 -17.62 12.07 1.79
N CYS A 385 -16.33 12.27 2.02
CA CYS A 385 -15.71 13.59 2.01
C CYS A 385 -15.89 14.26 0.65
N ARG A 386 -15.47 13.59 -0.44
CA ARG A 386 -15.63 14.09 -1.81
C ARG A 386 -17.07 14.39 -2.18
N SER A 387 -18.02 13.52 -1.82
CA SER A 387 -19.44 13.75 -2.16
C SER A 387 -20.05 14.96 -1.45
N ASN A 388 -19.43 15.44 -0.37
CA ASN A 388 -19.91 16.58 0.42
C ASN A 388 -18.99 17.80 0.33
N GLY A 389 -17.94 17.77 -0.50
CA GLY A 389 -16.98 18.88 -0.61
C GLY A 389 -16.15 19.12 0.65
N ILE A 390 -15.95 18.08 1.47
CA ILE A 390 -15.16 18.13 2.71
C ILE A 390 -13.72 17.71 2.39
N VAL A 391 -12.74 18.49 2.84
CA VAL A 391 -11.31 18.13 2.73
C VAL A 391 -10.99 16.94 3.64
N LEU A 392 -10.23 15.97 3.15
CA LEU A 392 -9.69 14.88 3.96
C LEU A 392 -8.16 14.99 4.04
N SER A 393 -7.64 15.20 5.26
CA SER A 393 -6.21 15.12 5.57
C SER A 393 -5.92 13.98 6.54
N ILE A 394 -4.69 13.46 6.51
CA ILE A 394 -4.27 12.34 7.37
C ILE A 394 -2.88 12.60 7.94
N ASP A 395 -2.77 12.60 9.26
CA ASP A 395 -1.52 12.73 9.99
C ASP A 395 -0.79 11.38 10.02
N ASN A 396 0.51 11.39 9.74
CA ASN A 396 1.37 10.20 9.78
C ASN A 396 2.73 10.51 10.39
N TYR A 397 3.30 9.50 11.04
CA TYR A 397 4.72 9.49 11.36
C TYR A 397 5.59 9.58 10.09
N VAL A 398 6.86 9.93 10.28
CA VAL A 398 7.87 9.80 9.23
C VAL A 398 7.89 8.35 8.69
N PRO A 399 7.80 8.17 7.36
CA PRO A 399 7.79 6.84 6.77
C PRO A 399 9.00 5.98 7.15
N ALA A 400 8.73 4.74 7.60
CA ALA A 400 9.73 3.75 7.97
C ALA A 400 9.22 2.32 7.71
N SER A 401 10.11 1.33 7.76
CA SER A 401 9.69 -0.06 7.51
C SER A 401 8.68 -0.59 8.52
N TYR A 402 8.81 -0.20 9.81
CA TYR A 402 7.98 -0.70 10.90
C TYR A 402 6.55 -0.13 10.92
N ASN A 403 6.28 0.99 10.24
CA ASN A 403 4.96 1.62 10.13
C ASN A 403 4.40 1.58 8.69
N SER A 404 4.94 0.73 7.83
CA SER A 404 4.49 0.54 6.44
C SER A 404 3.04 0.06 6.29
N HIS A 405 2.42 -0.47 7.35
CA HIS A 405 1.01 -0.88 7.36
C HIS A 405 0.03 0.31 7.22
N TYR A 406 0.52 1.54 7.31
CA TYR A 406 -0.24 2.74 7.01
C TYR A 406 -0.42 3.01 5.51
N ASP A 407 0.20 2.26 4.59
CA ASP A 407 0.03 2.35 3.12
C ASP A 407 -0.11 3.81 2.60
N TRP A 408 0.98 4.58 2.71
CA TRP A 408 0.98 6.00 2.33
C TRP A 408 0.64 6.23 0.86
N GLU A 409 0.96 5.28 -0.02
CA GLU A 409 0.60 5.35 -1.43
C GLU A 409 -0.92 5.37 -1.60
N GLU A 410 -1.63 4.48 -0.91
CA GLU A 410 -3.09 4.47 -0.97
C GLU A 410 -3.71 5.68 -0.26
N GLN A 411 -3.16 6.11 0.88
CA GLN A 411 -3.59 7.36 1.52
C GLN A 411 -3.44 8.55 0.56
N GLY A 412 -2.28 8.69 -0.06
CA GLY A 412 -1.98 9.73 -1.03
C GLY A 412 -2.87 9.67 -2.27
N ALA A 413 -3.39 8.49 -2.64
CA ALA A 413 -4.34 8.33 -3.73
C ALA A 413 -5.75 8.79 -3.38
N VAL A 414 -6.20 8.65 -2.13
CA VAL A 414 -7.61 8.87 -1.75
C VAL A 414 -7.87 10.10 -0.88
N ALA A 415 -6.88 10.59 -0.14
CA ALA A 415 -6.96 11.80 0.67
C ALA A 415 -6.55 13.05 -0.15
N ASP A 416 -6.95 14.22 0.32
CA ASP A 416 -6.55 15.51 -0.28
C ASP A 416 -5.13 15.87 0.17
N TYR A 417 -4.81 15.61 1.44
CA TYR A 417 -3.50 15.87 2.02
C TYR A 417 -3.01 14.72 2.91
N VAL A 418 -1.70 14.47 2.88
CA VAL A 418 -1.00 13.62 3.84
C VAL A 418 -0.03 14.51 4.60
N ILE A 419 -0.21 14.62 5.91
CA ILE A 419 0.59 15.46 6.79
C ILE A 419 1.61 14.59 7.49
N ILE A 420 2.89 14.84 7.27
CA ILE A 420 3.98 14.11 7.92
C ILE A 420 4.43 14.88 9.14
N MET A 421 4.24 14.28 10.32
CA MET A 421 4.72 14.79 11.60
C MET A 421 6.25 14.67 11.68
N ALA A 422 6.97 15.61 11.08
CA ALA A 422 8.43 15.66 11.06
C ALA A 422 9.00 16.22 12.38
N TYR A 423 8.46 15.71 13.49
CA TYR A 423 8.87 15.98 14.86
C TYR A 423 8.78 14.70 15.69
N ASP A 424 9.15 14.80 16.97
CA ASP A 424 9.36 13.67 17.87
C ASP A 424 10.42 12.67 17.36
N GLU A 425 11.46 13.17 16.67
CA GLU A 425 12.69 12.42 16.37
C GLU A 425 13.25 11.81 17.67
N HIS A 426 13.24 12.59 18.76
CA HIS A 426 13.41 12.12 20.13
C HIS A 426 12.21 12.56 20.97
N HIS A 427 11.54 11.62 21.62
CA HIS A 427 10.31 11.80 22.40
C HIS A 427 10.48 11.34 23.85
N SER A 428 9.44 11.42 24.68
CA SER A 428 9.53 11.15 26.14
C SER A 428 10.09 9.78 26.52
N ASN A 429 10.05 8.81 25.60
CA ASN A 429 10.45 7.43 25.84
C ASN A 429 11.76 7.06 25.11
N SER A 430 12.43 8.02 24.46
CA SER A 430 13.71 7.75 23.81
C SER A 430 14.79 7.42 24.85
N GLU A 431 15.66 6.46 24.51
CA GLU A 431 16.77 6.03 25.36
C GLU A 431 17.95 7.01 25.36
N GLU A 432 17.90 8.02 24.49
CA GLU A 432 18.90 9.08 24.39
C GLU A 432 18.26 10.47 24.32
N SER A 433 18.99 11.47 24.84
CA SER A 433 18.63 12.87 24.71
C SER A 433 18.95 13.36 23.31
N GLY A 434 17.99 14.03 22.67
CA GLY A 434 18.20 14.57 21.33
C GLY A 434 17.18 15.62 20.92
N SER A 435 17.32 16.05 19.67
CA SER A 435 16.41 17.01 19.05
C SER A 435 15.01 16.43 18.90
N VAL A 436 14.00 17.28 19.04
CA VAL A 436 12.62 16.93 18.66
C VAL A 436 12.46 16.88 17.13
N SER A 437 13.23 17.67 16.38
CA SER A 437 13.08 17.80 14.93
C SER A 437 14.37 18.42 14.38
N SER A 438 15.40 17.62 14.13
CA SER A 438 16.60 18.14 13.45
C SER A 438 16.30 18.46 11.98
N VAL A 439 17.07 19.35 11.35
CA VAL A 439 16.90 19.64 9.91
C VAL A 439 17.07 18.38 9.06
N GLY A 440 18.00 17.50 9.41
CA GLY A 440 18.21 16.22 8.71
C GLY A 440 17.02 15.27 8.85
N PHE A 441 16.32 15.28 9.98
CA PHE A 441 15.09 14.50 10.16
C PHE A 441 13.96 15.01 9.26
N VAL A 442 13.82 16.33 9.12
CA VAL A 442 12.85 16.95 8.21
C VAL A 442 13.17 16.64 6.74
N GLU A 443 14.44 16.70 6.35
CA GLU A 443 14.89 16.31 5.00
C GLU A 443 14.61 14.82 4.72
N ASN A 444 14.86 13.95 5.71
CA ASN A 444 14.52 12.53 5.60
C ASN A 444 13.01 12.33 5.42
N ALA A 445 12.19 13.00 6.23
CA ALA A 445 10.73 12.94 6.16
C ALA A 445 10.22 13.30 4.75
N LEU A 446 10.73 14.40 4.18
CA LEU A 446 10.45 14.80 2.80
C LEU A 446 10.89 13.73 1.79
N SER A 447 12.13 13.27 1.88
CA SER A 447 12.70 12.34 0.90
C SER A 447 11.99 10.99 0.87
N GLU A 448 11.48 10.52 2.02
CA GLU A 448 10.77 9.25 2.11
C GLU A 448 9.32 9.37 1.65
N ILE A 449 8.58 10.41 2.08
CA ILE A 449 7.15 10.49 1.74
C ILE A 449 6.90 10.72 0.25
N ILE A 450 7.74 11.51 -0.43
CA ILE A 450 7.57 11.80 -1.86
C ILE A 450 7.78 10.58 -2.77
N LYS A 451 8.32 9.47 -2.22
CA LYS A 451 8.38 8.18 -2.94
C LYS A 451 7.01 7.52 -3.10
N SER A 452 6.06 7.87 -2.22
CA SER A 452 4.73 7.24 -2.16
C SER A 452 3.59 8.21 -2.40
N VAL A 453 3.75 9.49 -2.03
CA VAL A 453 2.70 10.52 -2.15
C VAL A 453 3.16 11.64 -3.10
N PRO A 454 2.34 12.06 -4.07
CA PRO A 454 2.64 13.24 -4.89
C PRO A 454 2.88 14.48 -4.02
N LYS A 455 3.96 15.21 -4.29
CA LYS A 455 4.40 16.37 -3.46
C LYS A 455 3.30 17.42 -3.27
N GLU A 456 2.41 17.58 -4.25
CA GLU A 456 1.28 18.53 -4.22
C GLU A 456 0.21 18.17 -3.17
N ARG A 457 0.34 17.00 -2.52
CA ARG A 457 -0.53 16.52 -1.43
C ARG A 457 0.20 16.37 -0.11
N VAL A 458 1.51 16.61 -0.06
CA VAL A 458 2.31 16.45 1.15
C VAL A 458 2.31 17.76 1.95
N VAL A 459 2.05 17.68 3.25
CA VAL A 459 2.23 18.79 4.19
C VAL A 459 3.24 18.35 5.25
N ILE A 460 4.18 19.22 5.62
CA ILE A 460 5.19 18.88 6.64
C ILE A 460 4.86 19.53 7.98
N GLY A 461 4.63 18.70 8.98
CA GLY A 461 4.45 19.07 10.37
C GLY A 461 5.78 19.45 11.03
N LEU A 462 5.84 20.63 11.65
CA LEU A 462 7.00 21.13 12.40
C LEU A 462 6.59 21.49 13.84
N PRO A 463 7.48 21.30 14.83
CA PRO A 463 7.14 21.56 16.22
C PRO A 463 7.38 23.03 16.60
N PHE A 464 6.47 23.57 17.40
CA PHE A 464 6.61 24.83 18.14
C PHE A 464 7.09 24.58 19.59
N TYR A 465 7.61 23.40 19.86
CA TYR A 465 8.13 23.00 21.15
C TYR A 465 9.46 22.25 21.00
N THR A 466 10.19 22.18 22.10
CA THR A 466 11.36 21.33 22.27
C THR A 466 11.24 20.53 23.58
N ARG A 467 12.25 19.73 23.89
CA ARG A 467 12.33 18.95 25.13
C ARG A 467 13.57 19.32 25.93
N LEU A 468 13.36 19.65 27.21
CA LEU A 468 14.42 19.67 28.20
C LEU A 468 14.67 18.24 28.66
N TRP A 469 15.87 17.74 28.42
CA TRP A 469 16.32 16.43 28.89
C TRP A 469 17.04 16.57 30.21
N LYS A 470 16.81 15.60 31.10
CA LYS A 470 17.50 15.45 32.39
C LYS A 470 18.14 14.06 32.43
N GLU A 471 19.47 14.05 32.51
CA GLU A 471 20.31 12.87 32.67
C GLU A 471 20.84 12.83 34.11
N ALA A 472 20.38 11.86 34.89
CA ALA A 472 20.78 11.71 36.29
C ALA A 472 21.25 10.27 36.56
N LYS A 473 22.34 10.10 37.29
CA LYS A 473 22.77 8.76 37.73
C LYS A 473 21.84 8.25 38.83
N ASN A 474 21.34 7.04 38.67
CA ASN A 474 20.63 6.32 39.74
C ASN A 474 21.63 5.66 40.71
N ASP A 475 21.11 5.04 41.77
CA ASP A 475 21.91 4.37 42.81
C ASP A 475 22.78 3.22 42.28
N SER A 476 22.44 2.63 41.12
CA SER A 476 23.23 1.60 40.44
C SER A 476 24.29 2.16 39.48
N GLY A 477 24.46 3.49 39.41
CA GLY A 477 25.40 4.17 38.53
C GLY A 477 24.95 4.28 37.06
N THR A 478 23.75 3.81 36.75
CA THR A 478 23.13 3.91 35.41
C THR A 478 22.52 5.30 35.21
N VAL A 479 22.66 5.87 34.02
CA VAL A 479 22.02 7.15 33.70
C VAL A 479 20.54 6.92 33.42
N LYS A 480 19.68 7.52 34.24
CA LYS A 480 18.25 7.65 34.01
C LYS A 480 18.01 8.93 33.21
N ILE A 481 17.32 8.79 32.09
CA ILE A 481 16.92 9.90 31.23
C ILE A 481 15.42 10.16 31.42
N THR A 482 15.07 11.42 31.60
CA THR A 482 13.68 11.91 31.63
C THR A 482 13.61 13.22 30.89
N SER A 483 12.46 13.61 30.39
CA SER A 483 12.36 14.87 29.65
C SER A 483 10.98 15.51 29.73
N GLU A 484 10.95 16.83 29.62
CA GLU A 484 9.74 17.66 29.67
C GLU A 484 9.67 18.57 28.44
N ALA A 485 8.46 18.80 27.91
CA ALA A 485 8.24 19.62 26.73
C ALA A 485 8.10 21.10 27.11
N TYR A 486 8.75 21.99 26.34
CA TYR A 486 8.72 23.44 26.50
C TYR A 486 8.41 24.10 25.16
N GLY A 487 7.47 25.06 25.15
CA GLY A 487 7.29 25.95 24.00
C GLY A 487 8.53 26.83 23.77
N MET A 488 8.66 27.40 22.57
CA MET A 488 9.86 28.12 22.13
C MET A 488 10.34 29.18 23.14
N LYS A 489 9.45 30.08 23.57
CA LYS A 489 9.77 31.15 24.52
C LYS A 489 10.13 30.61 25.92
N ALA A 490 9.43 29.57 26.37
CA ALA A 490 9.68 28.98 27.68
C ALA A 490 11.05 28.27 27.73
N ALA A 491 11.44 27.61 26.64
CA ALA A 491 12.74 26.97 26.50
C ALA A 491 13.91 27.98 26.49
N GLU A 492 13.74 29.12 25.81
CA GLU A 492 14.71 30.21 25.80
C GLU A 492 14.91 30.83 27.19
N ASN A 493 13.80 31.14 27.88
CA ASN A 493 13.83 31.66 29.25
C ASN A 493 14.51 30.67 30.21
N LEU A 494 14.22 29.37 30.08
CA LEU A 494 14.83 28.33 30.89
C LEU A 494 16.37 28.35 30.82
N LEU A 495 16.95 28.49 29.62
CA LEU A 495 18.40 28.58 29.49
C LEU A 495 18.95 29.88 30.08
N THR A 496 18.27 31.00 29.82
CA THR A 496 18.64 32.32 30.35
C THR A 496 18.68 32.32 31.88
N ASP A 497 17.66 31.76 32.52
CA ASP A 497 17.54 31.67 33.98
C ASP A 497 18.62 30.77 34.61
N ASN A 498 19.21 29.85 33.83
CA ASN A 498 20.33 29.01 34.26
C ASN A 498 21.70 29.54 33.77
N GLY A 499 21.75 30.75 33.20
CA GLY A 499 22.99 31.40 32.78
C GLY A 499 23.67 30.72 31.58
N VAL A 500 22.89 30.05 30.72
CA VAL A 500 23.38 29.31 29.55
C VAL A 500 23.09 30.10 28.29
N THR A 501 24.12 30.29 27.46
CA THR A 501 23.95 30.76 26.08
C THR A 501 24.02 29.56 25.16
N ALA A 502 22.93 29.28 24.44
CA ALA A 502 22.89 28.21 23.46
C ALA A 502 23.83 28.51 22.28
N LYS A 503 24.37 27.46 21.65
CA LYS A 503 25.28 27.57 20.51
C LYS A 503 24.72 26.80 19.33
N TRP A 504 24.88 27.34 18.14
CA TRP A 504 24.50 26.66 16.91
C TRP A 504 25.24 25.32 16.77
N ASP A 505 24.47 24.26 16.52
CA ASP A 505 24.94 22.91 16.22
C ASP A 505 24.60 22.58 14.76
N ASP A 506 25.63 22.58 13.90
CA ASP A 506 25.49 22.32 12.47
C ASP A 506 24.89 20.94 12.16
N LYS A 507 25.06 19.96 13.06
CA LYS A 507 24.52 18.61 12.87
C LYS A 507 23.00 18.60 12.92
N THR A 508 22.42 19.29 13.89
CA THR A 508 20.97 19.34 14.09
C THR A 508 20.30 20.51 13.39
N GLY A 509 21.08 21.55 13.03
CA GLY A 509 20.57 22.80 12.49
C GLY A 509 19.78 23.59 13.55
N GLN A 510 20.21 23.53 14.81
CA GLN A 510 19.53 24.12 15.97
C GLN A 510 20.52 24.73 16.96
N TYR A 511 20.01 25.52 17.90
CA TYR A 511 20.80 26.01 19.03
C TYR A 511 20.77 24.99 20.18
N TYR A 512 21.94 24.45 20.54
CA TYR A 512 22.12 23.52 21.64
C TYR A 512 22.54 24.22 22.93
N GLY A 513 21.91 23.87 24.05
CA GLY A 513 22.29 24.32 25.38
C GLY A 513 22.38 23.15 26.36
N GLU A 514 23.34 23.25 27.30
CA GLU A 514 23.46 22.30 28.41
C GLU A 514 23.90 22.97 29.71
N PHE A 515 23.48 22.42 30.85
CA PHE A 515 23.92 22.85 32.17
C PHE A 515 23.83 21.73 33.21
N LYS A 516 24.53 21.90 34.33
CA LYS A 516 24.45 20.98 35.47
C LYS A 516 23.71 21.64 36.62
N LYS A 517 22.73 20.93 37.18
CA LYS A 517 21.97 21.37 38.36
C LYS A 517 21.61 20.15 39.21
N GLU A 518 21.81 20.25 40.52
CA GLU A 518 21.43 19.20 41.49
C GLU A 518 21.95 17.79 41.13
N GLY A 519 23.19 17.71 40.63
CA GLY A 519 23.81 16.43 40.26
C GLY A 519 23.31 15.80 38.96
N ALA A 520 22.40 16.45 38.23
CA ALA A 520 21.94 16.05 36.91
C ALA A 520 22.51 16.94 35.80
N LEU A 521 22.66 16.37 34.61
CA LEU A 521 22.99 17.08 33.38
C LEU A 521 21.68 17.37 32.63
N PHE A 522 21.48 18.62 32.23
CA PHE A 522 20.34 19.05 31.45
C PHE A 522 20.79 19.41 30.03
N LYS A 523 20.02 19.01 29.03
CA LYS A 523 20.29 19.25 27.60
C LYS A 523 19.03 19.70 26.88
N ILE A 524 19.16 20.60 25.91
CA ILE A 524 18.04 21.11 25.13
C ILE A 524 18.51 21.57 23.74
N TRP A 525 17.64 21.40 22.73
CA TRP A 525 17.84 21.85 21.35
C TRP A 525 16.73 22.83 21.01
N LEU A 526 17.02 24.12 20.94
CA LEU A 526 16.01 25.15 20.78
C LEU A 526 15.46 25.23 19.36
N GLU A 527 14.18 25.60 19.28
CA GLU A 527 13.55 26.09 18.08
C GLU A 527 13.54 27.62 18.10
N GLU A 528 14.33 28.21 17.22
CA GLU A 528 14.47 29.66 17.02
C GLU A 528 14.31 30.01 15.55
N GLU A 529 14.35 31.29 15.21
CA GLU A 529 14.11 31.79 13.85
C GLU A 529 15.05 31.15 12.83
N ASP A 530 16.35 31.06 13.13
CA ASP A 530 17.33 30.49 12.21
C ASP A 530 17.18 28.96 12.05
N SER A 531 16.88 28.23 13.13
CA SER A 531 16.68 26.78 13.08
C SER A 531 15.38 26.43 12.37
N PHE A 532 14.32 27.20 12.62
CA PHE A 532 13.04 27.03 11.96
C PHE A 532 13.13 27.42 10.47
N GLU A 533 13.89 28.49 10.15
CA GLU A 533 14.17 28.89 8.77
C GLU A 533 14.93 27.79 8.00
N ALA A 534 15.90 27.11 8.62
CA ALA A 534 16.62 26.00 7.99
C ALA A 534 15.68 24.87 7.55
N LYS A 535 14.70 24.51 8.39
CA LYS A 535 13.68 23.51 8.05
C LYS A 535 12.72 23.99 6.98
N LEU A 536 12.29 25.26 7.04
CA LEU A 536 11.42 25.85 6.02
C LEU A 536 12.10 25.89 4.65
N LYS A 537 13.43 26.11 4.59
CA LYS A 537 14.21 25.95 3.35
C LYS A 537 14.14 24.54 2.81
N ALA A 538 14.29 23.52 3.66
CA ALA A 538 14.14 22.12 3.25
C ALA A 538 12.73 21.83 2.70
N VAL A 539 11.68 22.29 3.40
CA VAL A 539 10.28 22.15 2.95
C VAL A 539 10.05 22.87 1.62
N ALA A 540 10.55 24.09 1.46
CA ALA A 540 10.42 24.85 0.23
C ALA A 540 11.14 24.16 -0.94
N ASN A 541 12.33 23.59 -0.71
CA ASN A 541 13.07 22.83 -1.72
C ASN A 541 12.34 21.54 -2.14
N GLY A 542 11.57 20.93 -1.22
CA GLY A 542 10.71 19.79 -1.52
C GLY A 542 9.49 20.14 -2.39
N ASP A 543 9.16 21.44 -2.53
CA ASP A 543 8.02 21.96 -3.28
C ASP A 543 6.70 21.24 -2.94
N VAL A 544 6.51 20.98 -1.64
CA VAL A 544 5.34 20.28 -1.11
C VAL A 544 4.15 21.24 -0.92
N ALA A 545 2.97 20.67 -0.65
CA ALA A 545 1.71 21.39 -0.56
C ALA A 545 1.64 22.41 0.59
N GLY A 546 2.45 22.26 1.64
CA GLY A 546 2.46 23.23 2.74
C GLY A 546 3.19 22.78 4.00
N ILE A 547 2.93 23.49 5.09
CA ILE A 547 3.39 23.17 6.45
C ILE A 547 2.23 23.03 7.42
N ALA A 548 2.50 22.35 8.53
CA ALA A 548 1.63 22.31 9.69
C ALA A 548 2.44 22.59 10.98
N GLY A 549 1.91 23.36 11.93
CA GLY A 549 2.60 23.73 13.17
C GLY A 549 2.00 23.07 14.41
N TRP A 550 2.74 22.19 15.09
CA TRP A 550 2.34 21.60 16.38
C TRP A 550 3.02 22.30 17.57
N LYS A 551 2.30 23.06 18.38
CA LYS A 551 0.89 23.43 18.24
C LYS A 551 0.72 24.91 18.54
N LEU A 552 -0.38 25.46 18.04
CA LEU A 552 -0.75 26.86 18.19
C LEU A 552 -0.65 27.32 19.66
N GLY A 553 0.06 28.43 19.87
CA GLY A 553 0.30 29.05 21.17
C GLY A 553 1.61 28.62 21.86
N LEU A 554 2.43 27.77 21.24
CA LEU A 554 3.77 27.42 21.75
C LEU A 554 4.90 28.16 21.04
N GLU A 555 4.60 28.78 19.91
CA GLU A 555 5.54 29.51 19.08
C GLU A 555 5.92 30.89 19.63
N LYS A 556 7.02 31.46 19.11
CA LYS A 556 7.32 32.89 19.24
C LYS A 556 6.63 33.66 18.10
N HIS A 557 6.12 34.87 18.38
CA HIS A 557 5.48 35.73 17.39
C HIS A 557 6.29 35.91 16.08
N ASN A 558 7.62 36.02 16.19
CA ASN A 558 8.50 36.26 15.04
C ASN A 558 8.67 35.04 14.12
N ILE A 559 8.34 33.83 14.55
CA ILE A 559 8.35 32.62 13.71
C ILE A 559 7.37 32.77 12.56
N TRP A 560 6.25 33.45 12.76
CA TRP A 560 5.29 33.74 11.71
C TRP A 560 5.86 34.59 10.57
N ASN A 561 6.82 35.49 10.86
CA ASN A 561 7.54 36.22 9.82
C ASN A 561 8.46 35.29 9.02
N VAL A 562 9.04 34.29 9.66
CA VAL A 562 9.88 33.29 8.99
C VAL A 562 9.02 32.42 8.09
N ILE A 563 7.91 31.86 8.60
CA ILE A 563 6.93 31.06 7.85
C ILE A 563 6.45 31.80 6.60
N ALA A 564 6.07 33.07 6.75
CA ALA A 564 5.55 33.90 5.67
C ALA A 564 6.51 34.08 4.49
N LYS A 565 7.84 33.91 4.68
CA LYS A 565 8.82 33.98 3.58
C LYS A 565 8.76 32.78 2.63
N TYR A 566 8.24 31.64 3.09
CA TYR A 566 8.33 30.35 2.38
C TYR A 566 6.96 29.78 1.96
N ILE A 567 5.87 30.23 2.59
CA ILE A 567 4.54 29.64 2.44
C ILE A 567 3.53 30.56 1.74
N ASN A 568 3.77 31.88 1.72
CA ASN A 568 2.83 32.87 1.15
C ASN A 568 3.18 33.31 -0.27
#